data_AF-A0A150XPV4-F1
#
_entry.id   AF-A0A150XPV4-F1
#
_cell.length_a   1.000
_cell.length_b   1.000
_cell.length_c   1.000
_cell.angle_alpha   90.00
_cell.angle_beta   90.00
_cell.angle_gamma   90.00
#
_symmetry.space_group_name_H-M   'P 1'
#
loop_
_entity.id
_entity.type
_entity.pdbx_description
1 polymer ?
#
loop_
_entity_poly.entity_id
_entity_poly.type
_entity_poly.pdbx_seq_one_letter_code
_entity_poly.pdbx_strand_id
1 'polypeptide(L)'
;MSKVRGIQAKYLINLYELKLPNEPVNLNIEGNLYLSNNPKTIEDFFNEEAIPIAGINEVHHTYQSRTYLTDSEKHHESNFDERQNLIVALKKAVLFCQALWLLKDNSIRTELGHLIYTTQDGNILHSNYLSSLFNNALAQSATTEFKIGELEKAVHYYKLLYKISYIELSPITNLRKDTSRITRAYFFLQAARASNDLGTKISQYCTAFECLFSTSNSELKHRLSETVALFLGGNNPLEQYKNMQLAYDLRSSIVHGSHVSTKYSKNNFQLLKETALNCDEYFRQSLKRILDDEAIFELFTNGKSEELNSFFLNLVFEKSI
;
A
#
# COMPACT_ATOMS: atom_id res chain seq x y z
N MET A 1 36.78 -22.24 -20.11
CA MET A 1 35.55 -21.43 -19.95
C MET A 1 34.72 -22.08 -18.85
N SER A 2 34.75 -21.54 -17.62
CA SER A 2 33.92 -22.07 -16.54
C SER A 2 32.45 -21.79 -16.86
N LYS A 3 31.59 -22.82 -16.78
CA LYS A 3 30.14 -22.61 -16.82
C LYS A 3 29.79 -21.75 -15.61
N VAL A 4 29.38 -20.50 -15.88
CA VAL A 4 28.81 -19.62 -14.86
C VAL A 4 27.61 -20.34 -14.24
N ARG A 5 27.70 -20.68 -12.95
CA ARG A 5 26.62 -21.34 -12.21
C ARG A 5 25.57 -20.30 -11.83
N GLY A 6 24.32 -20.64 -12.07
CA GLY A 6 23.17 -19.84 -11.62
C GLY A 6 22.62 -20.41 -10.33
N ILE A 7 22.28 -19.54 -9.38
CA ILE A 7 21.52 -19.88 -8.17
C ILE A 7 20.04 -19.79 -8.51
N GLN A 8 19.30 -20.87 -8.27
CA GLN A 8 17.84 -20.84 -8.35
C GLN A 8 17.29 -20.46 -6.97
N ALA A 9 16.63 -19.32 -6.90
CA ALA A 9 15.96 -18.81 -5.72
C ALA A 9 14.45 -19.00 -5.83
N LYS A 10 13.81 -19.38 -4.73
CA LYS A 10 12.36 -19.46 -4.57
C LYS A 10 11.95 -18.67 -3.33
N TYR A 11 10.88 -17.90 -3.43
CA TYR A 11 10.38 -17.03 -2.37
C TYR A 11 8.98 -17.46 -1.97
N LEU A 12 8.66 -17.40 -0.69
CA LEU A 12 7.31 -17.57 -0.15
C LEU A 12 7.06 -16.47 0.88
N ILE A 13 6.01 -15.68 0.66
CA ILE A 13 5.69 -14.52 1.48
C ILE A 13 4.24 -14.58 1.92
N ASN A 14 4.00 -14.59 3.22
CA ASN A 14 2.65 -14.65 3.75
C ASN A 14 1.94 -13.30 3.64
N LEU A 15 0.64 -13.39 3.30
CA LEU A 15 -0.31 -12.27 3.31
C LEU A 15 -1.30 -12.49 4.46
N TYR A 16 -1.12 -11.74 5.54
CA TYR A 16 -1.99 -11.80 6.71
C TYR A 16 -3.28 -11.03 6.45
N GLU A 17 -4.38 -11.47 7.06
CA GLU A 17 -5.72 -10.88 6.96
C GLU A 17 -6.34 -10.86 5.55
N LEU A 18 -5.69 -11.47 4.56
CA LEU A 18 -6.33 -11.77 3.28
C LEU A 18 -7.04 -13.12 3.42
N LYS A 19 -8.27 -13.19 2.94
CA LYS A 19 -8.97 -14.45 2.73
C LYS A 19 -9.22 -14.65 1.25
N LEU A 20 -8.66 -15.73 0.71
CA LEU A 20 -8.92 -16.16 -0.65
C LEU A 20 -10.19 -17.01 -0.73
N PRO A 21 -10.82 -17.13 -1.92
CA PRO A 21 -11.89 -18.08 -2.14
C PRO A 21 -11.45 -19.51 -1.80
N ASN A 22 -12.42 -20.39 -1.51
CA ASN A 22 -12.15 -21.79 -1.22
C ASN A 22 -11.60 -22.57 -2.44
N GLU A 23 -11.87 -22.07 -3.64
CA GLU A 23 -11.35 -22.64 -4.88
C GLU A 23 -9.84 -22.40 -5.01
N PRO A 24 -9.08 -23.32 -5.63
CA PRO A 24 -7.66 -23.11 -5.88
C PRO A 24 -7.41 -21.81 -6.66
N VAL A 25 -6.64 -20.91 -6.06
CA VAL A 25 -6.14 -19.68 -6.69
C VAL A 25 -4.69 -19.90 -7.07
N ASN A 26 -4.35 -19.58 -8.31
CA ASN A 26 -2.98 -19.47 -8.79
C ASN A 26 -2.91 -18.30 -9.79
N LEU A 27 -2.94 -17.08 -9.26
CA LEU A 27 -3.06 -15.86 -10.05
C LEU A 27 -1.68 -15.26 -10.30
N ASN A 28 -1.29 -15.13 -11.57
CA ASN A 28 -0.08 -14.42 -11.94
C ASN A 28 -0.25 -12.91 -11.73
N ILE A 29 0.62 -12.32 -10.90
CA ILE A 29 0.63 -10.88 -10.65
C ILE A 29 1.51 -10.19 -11.69
N GLU A 30 2.78 -10.59 -11.77
CA GLU A 30 3.76 -10.05 -12.71
C GLU A 30 4.97 -11.00 -12.83
N GLY A 31 5.39 -11.32 -14.05
CA GLY A 31 6.54 -12.21 -14.27
C GLY A 31 6.37 -13.57 -13.56
N ASN A 32 7.27 -13.88 -12.63
CA ASN A 32 7.24 -15.12 -11.83
C ASN A 32 6.55 -14.98 -10.47
N LEU A 33 5.92 -13.82 -10.18
CA LEU A 33 5.19 -13.57 -8.94
C LEU A 33 3.74 -14.07 -9.05
N TYR A 34 3.35 -15.01 -8.19
CA TYR A 34 2.01 -15.60 -8.14
C TYR A 34 1.39 -15.48 -6.74
N LEU A 35 0.08 -15.19 -6.70
CA LEU A 35 -0.77 -15.35 -5.52
C LEU A 35 -1.38 -16.75 -5.52
N SER A 36 -1.27 -17.47 -4.41
CA SER A 36 -1.75 -18.85 -4.32
C SER A 36 -2.32 -19.22 -2.95
N ASN A 37 -3.24 -20.19 -2.95
CA ASN A 37 -3.75 -20.88 -1.75
C ASN A 37 -3.52 -22.41 -1.77
N ASN A 38 -2.73 -22.91 -2.72
CA ASN A 38 -2.47 -24.33 -2.87
C ASN A 38 -1.63 -24.89 -1.71
N PRO A 39 -2.13 -25.83 -0.89
CA PRO A 39 -1.36 -26.38 0.22
C PRO A 39 -0.09 -27.10 -0.24
N LYS A 40 -0.10 -27.71 -1.43
CA LYS A 40 1.06 -28.43 -1.97
C LYS A 40 2.28 -27.53 -2.17
N THR A 41 2.07 -26.25 -2.53
CA THR A 41 3.18 -25.30 -2.67
C THR A 41 3.87 -25.04 -1.33
N ILE A 42 3.13 -25.08 -0.22
CA ILE A 42 3.68 -24.92 1.14
C ILE A 42 4.49 -26.17 1.51
N GLU A 43 3.96 -27.37 1.20
CA GLU A 43 4.65 -28.65 1.41
C GLU A 43 5.95 -28.76 0.62
N ASP A 44 5.91 -28.37 -0.66
CA ASP A 44 7.07 -28.38 -1.55
C ASP A 44 8.13 -27.33 -1.12
N PHE A 45 7.72 -26.26 -0.43
CA PHE A 45 8.61 -25.20 0.05
C PHE A 45 9.21 -25.54 1.42
N PHE A 46 8.40 -25.92 2.40
CA PHE A 46 8.86 -26.25 3.76
C PHE A 46 9.00 -27.76 3.95
N ASN A 47 10.13 -28.31 3.52
CA ASN A 47 10.51 -29.69 3.83
C ASN A 47 10.88 -29.87 5.32
N GLU A 48 11.10 -31.12 5.76
CA GLU A 48 11.41 -31.46 7.17
C GLU A 48 12.62 -30.70 7.73
N GLU A 49 13.60 -30.36 6.89
CA GLU A 49 14.79 -29.59 7.26
C GLU A 49 14.53 -28.08 7.37
N ALA A 50 13.62 -27.54 6.54
CA ALA A 50 13.28 -26.13 6.51
C ALA A 50 12.33 -25.72 7.65
N ILE A 51 11.46 -26.62 8.11
CA ILE A 51 10.44 -26.32 9.14
C ILE A 51 11.06 -25.79 10.45
N PRO A 52 12.11 -26.41 11.04
CA PRO A 52 12.71 -25.89 12.27
C PRO A 52 13.33 -24.50 12.12
N ILE A 53 13.86 -24.18 10.92
CA ILE A 53 14.49 -22.89 10.62
C ILE A 53 13.44 -21.80 10.36
N ALA A 54 12.38 -22.13 9.62
CA ALA A 54 11.25 -21.23 9.37
C ALA A 54 10.46 -20.94 10.64
N GLY A 55 10.42 -21.90 11.57
CA GLY A 55 9.66 -21.86 12.80
C GLY A 55 8.31 -22.55 12.62
N ILE A 56 8.03 -23.51 13.52
CA ILE A 56 6.82 -24.35 13.46
C ILE A 56 5.54 -23.52 13.46
N ASN A 57 5.47 -22.46 14.26
CA ASN A 57 4.29 -21.60 14.35
C ASN A 57 4.03 -20.85 13.03
N GLU A 58 5.09 -20.40 12.36
CA GLU A 58 4.96 -19.66 11.10
C GLU A 58 4.50 -20.58 9.97
N VAL A 59 5.12 -21.75 9.87
CA VAL A 59 4.72 -22.77 8.89
C VAL A 59 3.26 -23.18 9.14
N HIS A 60 2.89 -23.43 10.40
CA HIS A 60 1.52 -23.77 10.77
C HIS A 60 0.53 -22.67 10.39
N HIS A 61 0.84 -21.41 10.68
CA HIS A 61 0.02 -20.28 10.28
C HIS A 61 -0.13 -20.22 8.75
N THR A 62 0.95 -20.44 7.99
CA THR A 62 0.93 -20.49 6.52
C THR A 62 -0.04 -21.54 5.98
N TYR A 63 -0.02 -22.74 6.58
CA TYR A 63 -0.95 -23.83 6.23
C TYR A 63 -2.41 -23.52 6.57
N GLN A 64 -2.65 -22.77 7.64
CA GLN A 64 -3.99 -22.38 8.07
C GLN A 64 -4.57 -21.24 7.23
N SER A 65 -3.81 -20.17 7.00
CA SER A 65 -4.26 -19.00 6.24
C SER A 65 -4.39 -19.30 4.76
N ARG A 66 -3.46 -20.11 4.20
CA ARG A 66 -3.36 -20.43 2.77
C ARG A 66 -3.40 -19.18 1.89
N THR A 67 -2.76 -18.11 2.32
CA THR A 67 -2.70 -16.85 1.59
C THR A 67 -1.27 -16.36 1.51
N TYR A 68 -0.61 -16.65 0.39
CA TYR A 68 0.79 -16.31 0.21
C TYR A 68 1.10 -15.93 -1.24
N LEU A 69 2.17 -15.16 -1.40
CA LEU A 69 2.82 -14.92 -2.68
C LEU A 69 4.01 -15.84 -2.84
N THR A 70 4.23 -16.30 -4.07
CA THR A 70 5.44 -17.03 -4.45
C THR A 70 6.13 -16.32 -5.59
N ASP A 71 7.46 -16.38 -5.61
CA ASP A 71 8.28 -15.89 -6.70
C ASP A 71 9.43 -16.87 -6.96
N SER A 72 10.02 -16.83 -8.15
CA SER A 72 11.22 -17.60 -8.45
C SER A 72 12.11 -16.87 -9.44
N GLU A 73 13.40 -16.82 -9.12
CA GLU A 73 14.37 -16.05 -9.90
C GLU A 73 15.68 -16.82 -10.03
N LYS A 74 16.39 -16.60 -11.14
CA LYS A 74 17.73 -17.15 -11.38
C LYS A 74 18.74 -16.02 -11.22
N HIS A 75 19.70 -16.23 -10.33
CA HIS A 75 20.72 -15.25 -10.01
C HIS A 75 22.10 -15.75 -10.42
N HIS A 76 23.00 -14.83 -10.76
CA HIS A 76 24.42 -15.15 -10.88
C HIS A 76 25.02 -15.29 -9.48
N GLU A 77 25.78 -16.37 -9.24
CA GLU A 77 26.38 -16.68 -7.93
C GLU A 77 27.19 -15.51 -7.35
N SER A 78 27.92 -14.76 -8.19
CA SER A 78 28.74 -13.62 -7.76
C SER A 78 27.95 -12.41 -7.23
N ASN A 79 26.67 -12.31 -7.57
CA ASN A 79 25.82 -11.15 -7.26
C ASN A 79 24.64 -11.51 -6.37
N PHE A 80 24.62 -12.73 -5.83
CA PHE A 80 23.51 -13.20 -5.01
C PHE A 80 23.68 -12.69 -3.57
N ASP A 81 22.72 -11.87 -3.14
CA ASP A 81 22.57 -11.42 -1.75
C ASP A 81 21.18 -11.83 -1.29
N GLU A 82 21.11 -12.87 -0.45
CA GLU A 82 19.85 -13.44 0.04
C GLU A 82 18.98 -12.40 0.76
N ARG A 83 19.61 -11.47 1.49
CA ARG A 83 18.92 -10.46 2.29
C ARG A 83 18.29 -9.42 1.37
N GLN A 84 19.06 -8.87 0.43
CA GLN A 84 18.57 -7.86 -0.51
C GLN A 84 17.48 -8.44 -1.41
N ASN A 85 17.69 -9.65 -1.93
CA ASN A 85 16.72 -10.33 -2.78
C ASN A 85 15.39 -10.57 -2.04
N LEU A 86 15.44 -11.04 -0.79
CA LEU A 86 14.22 -11.24 -0.01
C LEU A 86 13.53 -9.92 0.36
N ILE A 87 14.29 -8.85 0.64
CA ILE A 87 13.72 -7.49 0.83
C ILE A 87 12.99 -7.01 -0.42
N VAL A 88 13.54 -7.24 -1.61
CA VAL A 88 12.89 -6.89 -2.87
C VAL A 88 11.58 -7.66 -3.04
N ALA A 89 11.58 -8.96 -2.76
CA ALA A 89 10.36 -9.77 -2.80
C ALA A 89 9.30 -9.29 -1.79
N LEU A 90 9.69 -8.96 -0.55
CA LEU A 90 8.80 -8.38 0.46
C LEU A 90 8.21 -7.03 0.01
N LYS A 91 9.00 -6.18 -0.66
CA LYS A 91 8.50 -4.92 -1.24
C LYS A 91 7.46 -5.17 -2.35
N LYS A 92 7.67 -6.18 -3.21
CA LYS A 92 6.66 -6.61 -4.19
C LYS A 92 5.37 -7.03 -3.47
N ALA A 93 5.46 -7.77 -2.37
CA ALA A 93 4.28 -8.17 -1.59
C ALA A 93 3.55 -6.98 -0.96
N VAL A 94 4.27 -6.02 -0.35
CA VAL A 94 3.68 -4.78 0.17
C VAL A 94 2.95 -4.00 -0.93
N LEU A 95 3.53 -3.90 -2.12
CA LEU A 95 2.91 -3.24 -3.26
C LEU A 95 1.58 -3.92 -3.66
N PHE A 96 1.53 -5.25 -3.60
CA PHE A 96 0.29 -5.99 -3.84
C PHE A 96 -0.76 -5.73 -2.75
N CYS A 97 -0.37 -5.66 -1.48
CA CYS A 97 -1.27 -5.25 -0.38
C CYS A 97 -1.83 -3.84 -0.57
N GLN A 98 -1.06 -2.92 -1.19
CA GLN A 98 -1.55 -1.59 -1.55
C GLN A 98 -2.56 -1.64 -2.70
N ALA A 99 -2.31 -2.47 -3.71
CA ALA A 99 -3.24 -2.68 -4.81
C ALA A 99 -4.59 -3.25 -4.33
N LEU A 100 -4.58 -4.17 -3.37
CA LEU A 100 -5.80 -4.68 -2.73
C LEU A 100 -6.57 -3.57 -1.98
N TRP A 101 -5.87 -2.68 -1.28
CA TRP A 101 -6.49 -1.53 -0.60
C TRP A 101 -7.11 -0.51 -1.53
N LEU A 102 -6.61 -0.36 -2.77
CA LEU A 102 -7.25 0.49 -3.77
C LEU A 102 -8.66 -0.01 -4.13
N LEU A 103 -8.96 -1.29 -3.95
CA LEU A 103 -10.29 -1.83 -4.24
C LEU A 103 -11.27 -1.60 -3.10
N LYS A 104 -10.83 -1.82 -1.85
CA LYS A 104 -11.63 -1.64 -0.63
C LYS A 104 -10.78 -1.60 0.63
N ASP A 105 -11.32 -1.01 1.68
CA ASP A 105 -10.66 -0.94 2.98
C ASP A 105 -10.32 -2.33 3.54
N ASN A 106 -9.11 -2.48 4.04
CA ASN A 106 -8.58 -3.72 4.60
C ASN A 106 -7.29 -3.49 5.41
N SER A 107 -6.97 -4.46 6.26
CA SER A 107 -5.73 -4.54 7.03
C SER A 107 -4.75 -5.59 6.50
N ILE A 108 -4.83 -5.92 5.21
CA ILE A 108 -3.99 -6.95 4.58
C ILE A 108 -2.56 -6.46 4.57
N ARG A 109 -1.64 -7.28 5.07
CA ARG A 109 -0.24 -6.93 5.27
C ARG A 109 0.67 -8.13 5.03
N THR A 110 1.97 -7.85 4.96
CA THR A 110 3.01 -8.86 4.99
C THR A 110 4.04 -8.49 6.05
N GLU A 111 4.63 -9.48 6.70
CA GLU A 111 5.62 -9.25 7.75
C GLU A 111 6.85 -10.10 7.47
N LEU A 112 6.68 -11.42 7.51
CA LEU A 112 7.76 -12.38 7.31
C LEU A 112 7.72 -12.98 5.89
N GLY A 113 8.90 -13.15 5.32
CA GLY A 113 9.11 -13.85 4.07
C GLY A 113 10.24 -14.85 4.19
N HIS A 114 10.20 -15.85 3.32
CA HIS A 114 11.17 -16.93 3.27
C HIS A 114 11.75 -17.06 1.87
N LEU A 115 13.02 -17.41 1.80
CA LEU A 115 13.80 -17.61 0.59
C LEU A 115 14.53 -18.95 0.69
N ILE A 116 14.31 -19.84 -0.26
CA ILE A 116 15.08 -21.07 -0.42
C ILE A 116 15.92 -20.99 -1.68
N TYR A 117 17.19 -21.34 -1.55
CA TYR A 117 18.11 -21.42 -2.67
C TYR A 117 19.09 -22.58 -2.50
N THR A 118 19.56 -23.12 -3.61
CA THR A 118 20.48 -24.26 -3.61
C THR A 118 21.91 -23.80 -3.82
N THR A 119 22.81 -24.22 -2.93
CA THR A 119 24.27 -24.04 -3.04
C THR A 119 24.96 -25.39 -3.26
N GLN A 120 26.29 -25.41 -3.24
CA GLN A 120 27.05 -26.67 -3.34
C GLN A 120 26.88 -27.56 -2.10
N ASP A 121 26.56 -26.95 -0.95
CA ASP A 121 26.48 -27.61 0.35
C ASP A 121 25.05 -28.05 0.70
N GLY A 122 24.07 -27.75 -0.16
CA GLY A 122 22.67 -28.14 0.02
C GLY A 122 21.69 -26.99 -0.21
N ASN A 123 20.47 -27.15 0.29
CA ASN A 123 19.46 -26.09 0.28
C ASN A 123 19.64 -25.21 1.51
N ILE A 124 19.67 -23.90 1.30
CA ILE A 124 19.70 -22.91 2.37
C ILE A 124 18.33 -22.22 2.42
N LEU A 125 17.80 -22.09 3.64
CA LEU A 125 16.63 -21.28 3.94
C LEU A 125 17.07 -20.00 4.63
N HIS A 126 16.68 -18.86 4.06
CA HIS A 126 16.83 -17.54 4.65
C HIS A 126 15.45 -16.94 4.95
N SER A 127 15.30 -16.32 6.11
CA SER A 127 14.07 -15.64 6.52
C SER A 127 14.40 -14.19 6.84
N ASN A 128 13.53 -13.28 6.43
CA ASN A 128 13.67 -11.86 6.72
C ASN A 128 12.28 -11.23 6.77
N TYR A 129 12.18 -10.08 7.42
CA TYR A 129 10.91 -9.40 7.63
C TYR A 129 10.96 -7.96 7.15
N LEU A 130 9.80 -7.45 6.76
CA LEU A 130 9.54 -6.04 6.53
C LEU A 130 8.40 -5.68 7.46
N SER A 131 8.67 -4.82 8.45
CA SER A 131 7.67 -4.38 9.41
C SER A 131 6.63 -3.48 8.73
N SER A 132 5.67 -4.10 8.03
CA SER A 132 4.50 -3.43 7.47
C SER A 132 3.30 -3.85 8.31
N LEU A 133 2.92 -2.95 9.22
CA LEU A 133 1.66 -3.08 9.94
C LEU A 133 0.65 -2.29 9.12
N PHE A 134 -0.36 -2.94 8.57
CA PHE A 134 -1.48 -2.24 7.95
C PHE A 134 -2.75 -2.56 8.74
N ASN A 135 -3.49 -1.50 9.05
CA ASN A 135 -4.80 -1.56 9.66
C ASN A 135 -5.83 -0.98 8.69
N ASN A 136 -7.09 -1.33 8.90
CA ASN A 136 -8.21 -0.72 8.19
C ASN A 136 -8.37 0.77 8.57
N ALA A 137 -9.37 1.45 7.99
CA ALA A 137 -9.64 2.87 8.24
C ALA A 137 -9.91 3.18 9.73
N LEU A 138 -10.39 2.19 10.49
CA LEU A 138 -10.67 2.30 11.92
C LEU A 138 -9.52 1.82 12.82
N ALA A 139 -8.32 1.64 12.27
CA ALA A 139 -7.14 1.18 12.98
C ALA A 139 -7.28 -0.24 13.60
N GLN A 140 -8.04 -1.11 12.94
CA GLN A 140 -8.27 -2.49 13.35
C GLN A 140 -7.61 -3.48 12.38
N SER A 141 -7.19 -4.64 12.90
CA SER A 141 -6.85 -5.82 12.11
C SER A 141 -8.12 -6.65 11.90
N ALA A 142 -8.49 -6.89 10.64
CA ALA A 142 -9.65 -7.67 10.28
C ALA A 142 -9.43 -8.41 8.95
N THR A 143 -9.74 -9.70 8.96
CA THR A 143 -9.67 -10.53 7.77
C THR A 143 -10.66 -10.05 6.71
N THR A 144 -10.18 -9.85 5.49
CA THR A 144 -10.96 -9.34 4.36
C THR A 144 -10.94 -10.36 3.21
N GLU A 145 -12.13 -10.75 2.77
CA GLU A 145 -12.30 -11.70 1.66
C GLU A 145 -12.30 -10.99 0.30
N PHE A 146 -11.59 -11.57 -0.67
CA PHE A 146 -11.54 -11.07 -2.05
C PHE A 146 -12.02 -12.16 -3.02
N LYS A 147 -12.89 -11.78 -3.94
CA LYS A 147 -13.31 -12.63 -5.07
C LYS A 147 -12.25 -12.62 -6.17
N ILE A 148 -12.24 -13.66 -7.02
CA ILE A 148 -11.26 -13.76 -8.11
C ILE A 148 -11.25 -12.53 -9.04
N GLY A 149 -12.43 -12.03 -9.42
CA GLY A 149 -12.54 -10.82 -10.25
C GLY A 149 -12.11 -9.53 -9.53
N GLU A 150 -12.07 -9.50 -8.20
CA GLU A 150 -11.44 -8.40 -7.46
C GLU A 150 -9.92 -8.57 -7.48
N LEU A 151 -9.40 -9.78 -7.31
CA LEU A 151 -7.96 -10.04 -7.36
C LEU A 151 -7.36 -9.72 -8.74
N GLU A 152 -8.07 -10.03 -9.83
CA GLU A 152 -7.66 -9.64 -11.18
C GLU A 152 -7.57 -8.12 -11.35
N LYS A 153 -8.49 -7.35 -10.77
CA LYS A 153 -8.42 -5.88 -10.72
C LYS A 153 -7.26 -5.40 -9.86
N ALA A 154 -6.96 -6.09 -8.76
CA ALA A 154 -5.80 -5.76 -7.93
C ALA A 154 -4.48 -5.98 -8.70
N VAL A 155 -4.40 -6.99 -9.57
CA VAL A 155 -3.24 -7.19 -10.46
C VAL A 155 -3.09 -6.02 -11.43
N HIS A 156 -4.18 -5.49 -11.98
CA HIS A 156 -4.11 -4.28 -12.81
C HIS A 156 -3.52 -3.09 -12.04
N TYR A 157 -4.05 -2.79 -10.84
CA TYR A 157 -3.51 -1.72 -10.01
C TYR A 157 -2.06 -1.97 -9.58
N TYR A 158 -1.68 -3.22 -9.27
CA TYR A 158 -0.31 -3.58 -8.95
C TYR A 158 0.66 -3.13 -10.05
N LYS A 159 0.32 -3.38 -11.32
CA LYS A 159 1.18 -3.00 -12.45
C LYS A 159 1.32 -1.49 -12.60
N LEU A 160 0.25 -0.74 -12.35
CA LEU A 160 0.31 0.73 -12.34
C LEU A 160 1.17 1.25 -11.19
N LEU A 161 0.99 0.69 -9.99
CA LEU A 161 1.79 1.04 -8.82
C LEU A 161 3.27 0.65 -8.99
N TYR A 162 3.55 -0.45 -9.66
CA TYR A 162 4.91 -0.91 -9.92
C TYR A 162 5.70 0.10 -10.77
N LYS A 163 5.06 0.71 -11.77
CA LYS A 163 5.67 1.76 -12.62
C LYS A 163 6.12 2.98 -11.81
N ILE A 164 5.37 3.38 -10.77
CA ILE A 164 5.70 4.54 -9.92
C ILE A 164 6.58 4.21 -8.72
N SER A 165 6.66 2.92 -8.34
CA SER A 165 7.37 2.46 -7.15
C SER A 165 8.85 2.21 -7.39
N TYR A 166 9.30 2.27 -8.65
CA TYR A 166 10.69 2.01 -9.06
C TYR A 166 11.68 3.16 -8.81
N ILE A 167 11.28 4.17 -8.04
CA ILE A 167 12.21 5.22 -7.63
C ILE A 167 13.11 4.63 -6.55
N GLU A 168 14.43 4.66 -6.76
CA GLU A 168 15.43 4.31 -5.76
C GLU A 168 15.12 5.04 -4.45
N LEU A 169 14.55 4.30 -3.49
CA LEU A 169 14.28 4.81 -2.17
C LEU A 169 15.61 5.25 -1.57
N SER A 170 15.69 6.52 -1.20
CA SER A 170 16.87 7.03 -0.51
C SER A 170 17.00 6.30 0.82
N PRO A 171 18.22 5.92 1.24
CA PRO A 171 18.44 5.42 2.60
C PRO A 171 18.16 6.48 3.67
N ILE A 172 18.07 7.77 3.28
CA ILE A 172 17.89 8.90 4.19
C ILE A 172 16.46 9.43 4.15
N THR A 173 15.95 9.80 2.96
CA THR A 173 14.61 10.40 2.84
C THR A 173 13.98 10.21 1.46
N ASN A 174 12.71 9.79 1.45
CA ASN A 174 11.91 9.71 0.23
C ASN A 174 11.21 11.05 -0.10
N LEU A 175 11.33 12.06 0.77
CA LEU A 175 10.75 13.39 0.59
C LEU A 175 11.73 14.33 -0.12
N ARG A 176 12.21 13.90 -1.29
CA ARG A 176 13.13 14.69 -2.11
C ARG A 176 12.36 15.53 -3.15
N LYS A 177 13.04 16.50 -3.75
CA LYS A 177 12.45 17.35 -4.81
C LYS A 177 12.18 16.58 -6.10
N ASP A 178 12.98 15.56 -6.38
CA ASP A 178 12.92 14.71 -7.57
C ASP A 178 11.90 13.56 -7.46
N THR A 179 11.25 13.38 -6.29
CA THR A 179 10.17 12.39 -6.17
C THR A 179 8.85 12.97 -6.67
N SER A 180 8.03 12.13 -7.32
CA SER A 180 6.70 12.54 -7.77
C SER A 180 5.78 12.85 -6.60
N ARG A 181 4.70 13.62 -6.85
CA ARG A 181 3.67 13.89 -5.84
C ARG A 181 2.99 12.60 -5.37
N ILE A 182 2.72 11.70 -6.31
CA ILE A 182 2.13 10.39 -6.03
C ILE A 182 3.03 9.60 -5.08
N THR A 183 4.34 9.51 -5.37
CA THR A 183 5.30 8.78 -4.51
C THR A 183 5.32 9.34 -3.08
N ARG A 184 5.35 10.67 -2.92
CA ARG A 184 5.29 11.29 -1.58
C ARG A 184 3.96 11.03 -0.88
N ALA A 185 2.85 11.08 -1.62
CA ALA A 185 1.53 10.80 -1.07
C ALA A 185 1.41 9.33 -0.62
N TYR A 186 1.96 8.38 -1.38
CA TYR A 186 2.02 6.97 -0.98
C TYR A 186 2.83 6.74 0.28
N PHE A 187 3.94 7.46 0.46
CA PHE A 187 4.73 7.37 1.69
C PHE A 187 3.87 7.70 2.93
N PHE A 188 3.12 8.81 2.88
CA PHE A 188 2.22 9.19 3.98
C PHE A 188 0.99 8.28 4.10
N LEU A 189 0.49 7.74 2.98
CA LEU A 189 -0.55 6.70 3.02
C LEU A 189 -0.08 5.48 3.81
N GLN A 190 1.14 4.99 3.57
CA GLN A 190 1.66 3.83 4.31
C GLN A 190 1.76 4.13 5.81
N ALA A 191 2.23 5.33 6.17
CA ALA A 191 2.27 5.77 7.56
C ALA A 191 0.87 5.85 8.19
N ALA A 192 -0.14 6.33 7.44
CA ALA A 192 -1.53 6.37 7.89
C ALA A 192 -2.07 4.94 8.13
N ARG A 193 -1.85 4.03 7.19
CA ARG A 193 -2.28 2.62 7.31
C ARG A 193 -1.60 1.90 8.46
N ALA A 194 -0.34 2.24 8.76
CA ALA A 194 0.41 1.70 9.88
C ALA A 194 0.11 2.32 11.24
N SER A 195 -0.71 3.37 11.28
CA SER A 195 -1.08 3.99 12.54
C SER A 195 -2.21 3.23 13.24
N ASN A 196 -2.02 2.96 14.53
CA ASN A 196 -3.02 2.37 15.42
C ASN A 196 -3.89 3.44 16.13
N ASP A 197 -3.53 4.73 15.99
CA ASP A 197 -4.27 5.86 16.56
C ASP A 197 -5.00 6.63 15.44
N LEU A 198 -6.30 6.88 15.63
CA LEU A 198 -7.12 7.53 14.60
C LEU A 198 -6.72 8.99 14.36
N GLY A 199 -6.32 9.72 15.39
CA GLY A 199 -5.88 11.12 15.24
C GLY A 199 -4.61 11.21 14.39
N THR A 200 -3.64 10.36 14.68
CA THR A 200 -2.40 10.22 13.93
C THR A 200 -2.68 9.75 12.50
N LYS A 201 -3.52 8.71 12.33
CA LYS A 201 -3.95 8.22 11.01
C LYS A 201 -4.54 9.32 10.13
N ILE A 202 -5.50 10.10 10.67
CA ILE A 202 -6.12 11.23 9.96
C ILE A 202 -5.09 12.31 9.60
N SER A 203 -4.15 12.61 10.52
CA SER A 203 -3.06 13.56 10.26
C SER A 203 -2.16 13.13 9.09
N GLN A 204 -1.83 11.83 9.02
CA GLN A 204 -1.05 11.27 7.91
C GLN A 204 -1.83 11.30 6.60
N TYR A 205 -3.14 10.99 6.59
CA TYR A 205 -3.98 11.17 5.39
C TYR A 205 -4.01 12.63 4.93
N CYS A 206 -4.17 13.60 5.84
CA CYS A 206 -4.13 15.02 5.47
C CYS A 206 -2.81 15.40 4.80
N THR A 207 -1.69 14.90 5.32
CA THR A 207 -0.37 15.13 4.72
C THR A 207 -0.24 14.45 3.35
N ALA A 208 -0.86 13.28 3.17
CA ALA A 208 -0.94 12.61 1.87
C ALA A 208 -1.79 13.41 0.86
N PHE A 209 -2.96 13.95 1.28
CA PHE A 209 -3.77 14.84 0.46
C PHE A 209 -3.00 16.11 0.08
N GLU A 210 -2.27 16.72 1.01
CA GLU A 210 -1.42 17.88 0.74
C GLU A 210 -0.36 17.56 -0.33
N CYS A 211 0.25 16.37 -0.30
CA CYS A 211 1.22 15.96 -1.32
C CYS A 211 0.60 15.94 -2.74
N LEU A 212 -0.63 15.46 -2.86
CA LEU A 212 -1.36 15.39 -4.13
C LEU A 212 -1.86 16.75 -4.59
N PHE A 213 -2.53 17.50 -3.72
CA PHE A 213 -3.39 18.62 -4.11
C PHE A 213 -2.89 20.00 -3.70
N SER A 214 -1.87 20.09 -2.84
CA SER A 214 -1.35 21.39 -2.41
C SER A 214 -0.40 22.00 -3.44
N THR A 215 -0.68 23.26 -3.80
CA THR A 215 0.15 24.07 -4.71
C THR A 215 0.54 25.42 -4.10
N SER A 216 -0.01 25.82 -2.95
CA SER A 216 0.44 26.96 -2.15
C SER A 216 0.28 26.69 -0.66
N ASN A 217 0.99 27.46 0.17
CA ASN A 217 0.92 27.37 1.63
C ASN A 217 -0.15 28.28 2.26
N SER A 218 -0.90 29.03 1.45
CA SER A 218 -1.93 29.96 1.92
C SER A 218 -3.30 29.28 1.93
N GLU A 219 -4.07 29.50 2.99
CA GLU A 219 -5.46 29.01 3.11
C GLU A 219 -5.60 27.49 2.89
N LEU A 220 -4.60 26.72 3.32
CA LEU A 220 -4.48 25.28 3.08
C LEU A 220 -5.77 24.52 3.35
N LYS A 221 -6.41 24.75 4.50
CA LYS A 221 -7.69 24.11 4.86
C LYS A 221 -8.77 24.32 3.79
N HIS A 222 -8.97 25.56 3.36
CA HIS A 222 -10.02 25.89 2.40
C HIS A 222 -9.71 25.28 1.03
N ARG A 223 -8.51 25.59 0.50
CA ARG A 223 -8.10 25.17 -0.84
C ARG A 223 -8.03 23.66 -0.96
N LEU A 224 -7.47 22.97 0.05
CA LEU A 224 -7.41 21.51 0.04
C LEU A 224 -8.80 20.88 0.05
N SER A 225 -9.69 21.38 0.90
CA SER A 225 -11.06 20.85 1.00
C SER A 225 -11.85 21.06 -0.29
N GLU A 226 -11.70 22.22 -0.92
CA GLU A 226 -12.31 22.56 -2.21
C GLU A 226 -11.75 21.67 -3.33
N THR A 227 -10.43 21.62 -3.48
CA THR A 227 -9.78 20.82 -4.54
C THR A 227 -10.13 19.35 -4.42
N VAL A 228 -10.10 18.76 -3.21
CA VAL A 228 -10.46 17.34 -3.02
C VAL A 228 -11.93 17.09 -3.38
N ALA A 229 -12.86 17.94 -2.94
CA ALA A 229 -14.29 17.78 -3.25
C ALA A 229 -14.59 17.94 -4.75
N LEU A 230 -13.95 18.90 -5.41
CA LEU A 230 -14.11 19.10 -6.85
C LEU A 230 -13.47 17.95 -7.64
N PHE A 231 -12.29 17.50 -7.22
CA PHE A 231 -11.55 16.39 -7.84
C PHE A 231 -12.22 15.04 -7.63
N LEU A 232 -12.89 14.78 -6.51
CA LEU A 232 -13.67 13.55 -6.37
C LEU A 232 -14.94 13.59 -7.21
N GLY A 233 -15.55 14.77 -7.34
CA GLY A 233 -16.76 14.92 -8.11
C GLY A 233 -17.97 14.25 -7.45
N GLY A 234 -18.94 13.84 -8.27
CA GLY A 234 -20.16 13.19 -7.81
C GLY A 234 -21.20 14.14 -7.22
N ASN A 235 -22.17 13.58 -6.50
CA ASN A 235 -23.41 14.26 -6.10
C ASN A 235 -23.31 15.07 -4.79
N ASN A 236 -22.27 14.84 -3.98
CA ASN A 236 -22.17 15.43 -2.63
C ASN A 236 -20.87 16.23 -2.39
N PRO A 237 -20.44 17.13 -3.31
CA PRO A 237 -19.18 17.89 -3.13
C PRO A 237 -19.18 18.76 -1.86
N LEU A 238 -20.34 19.31 -1.46
CA LEU A 238 -20.46 20.09 -0.23
C LEU A 238 -20.19 19.26 1.03
N GLU A 239 -20.60 18.00 1.03
CA GLU A 239 -20.37 17.08 2.14
C GLU A 239 -18.88 16.70 2.22
N GLN A 240 -18.28 16.34 1.08
CA GLN A 240 -16.86 16.03 0.97
C GLN A 240 -16.00 17.21 1.44
N TYR A 241 -16.35 18.43 1.03
CA TYR A 241 -15.68 19.66 1.47
C TYR A 241 -15.71 19.80 3.00
N LYS A 242 -16.89 19.66 3.62
CA LYS A 242 -17.04 19.75 5.08
C LYS A 242 -16.28 18.65 5.81
N ASN A 243 -16.29 17.44 5.28
CA ASN A 243 -15.57 16.29 5.85
C ASN A 243 -14.05 16.51 5.80
N MET A 244 -13.53 17.08 4.71
CA MET A 244 -12.12 17.47 4.60
C MET A 244 -11.74 18.59 5.58
N GLN A 245 -12.62 19.57 5.79
CA GLN A 245 -12.39 20.61 6.80
C GLN A 245 -12.27 20.03 8.20
N LEU A 246 -13.12 19.05 8.55
CA LEU A 246 -13.06 18.35 9.84
C LEU A 246 -11.73 17.61 10.01
N ALA A 247 -11.31 16.87 8.99
CA ALA A 247 -10.03 16.16 8.99
C ALA A 247 -8.86 17.12 9.22
N TYR A 248 -8.85 18.28 8.53
CA TYR A 248 -7.80 19.26 8.65
C TYR A 248 -7.75 19.94 10.03
N ASP A 249 -8.91 20.26 10.60
CA ASP A 249 -9.00 20.80 11.96
C ASP A 249 -8.39 19.82 12.98
N LEU A 250 -8.70 18.53 12.84
CA LEU A 250 -8.13 17.49 13.70
C LEU A 250 -6.60 17.38 13.50
N ARG A 251 -6.13 17.34 12.25
CA ARG A 251 -4.70 17.30 11.94
C ARG A 251 -3.95 18.46 12.58
N SER A 252 -4.49 19.68 12.47
CA SER A 252 -3.90 20.87 13.09
C SER A 252 -3.73 20.69 14.60
N SER A 253 -4.77 20.23 15.31
CA SER A 253 -4.69 19.96 16.75
C SER A 253 -3.64 18.90 17.09
N ILE A 254 -3.63 17.76 16.39
CA ILE A 254 -2.72 16.64 16.67
C ILE A 254 -1.25 17.02 16.42
N VAL A 255 -0.94 17.66 15.29
CA VAL A 255 0.44 18.03 14.93
C VAL A 255 1.01 19.08 15.88
N HIS A 256 0.17 19.95 16.44
CA HIS A 256 0.57 20.92 17.45
C HIS A 256 0.56 20.37 18.89
N GLY A 257 0.41 19.04 19.05
CA GLY A 257 0.46 18.37 20.36
C GLY A 257 -0.75 18.69 21.26
N SER A 258 -1.84 19.20 20.70
CA SER A 258 -3.07 19.43 21.44
C SER A 258 -3.85 18.13 21.63
N HIS A 259 -4.70 18.09 22.64
CA HIS A 259 -5.62 16.97 22.83
C HIS A 259 -6.70 16.94 21.74
N VAL A 260 -7.27 15.77 21.49
CA VAL A 260 -8.46 15.61 20.65
C VAL A 260 -9.59 16.44 21.25
N SER A 261 -10.24 17.29 20.45
CA SER A 261 -11.29 18.18 20.94
C SER A 261 -12.52 17.40 21.43
N THR A 262 -13.26 17.95 22.38
CA THR A 262 -14.45 17.30 22.96
C THR A 262 -15.50 16.94 21.92
N LYS A 263 -15.54 17.66 20.78
CA LYS A 263 -16.42 17.33 19.66
C LYS A 263 -16.14 15.93 19.10
N TYR A 264 -14.87 15.51 19.04
CA TYR A 264 -14.44 14.21 18.51
C TYR A 264 -14.51 13.08 19.54
N SER A 265 -14.56 13.37 20.85
CA SER A 265 -14.68 12.35 21.91
C SER A 265 -16.12 12.03 22.31
N LYS A 266 -17.09 12.86 21.93
CA LYS A 266 -18.53 12.60 22.14
C LYS A 266 -19.01 11.34 21.40
N ASN A 267 -20.12 10.78 21.87
CA ASN A 267 -20.82 9.65 21.24
C ASN A 267 -19.89 8.47 20.91
N ASN A 268 -19.04 8.07 21.87
CA ASN A 268 -18.07 6.98 21.67
C ASN A 268 -17.17 7.20 20.44
N PHE A 269 -16.66 8.42 20.30
CA PHE A 269 -15.76 8.83 19.23
C PHE A 269 -16.35 8.71 17.82
N GLN A 270 -17.67 8.82 17.67
CA GLN A 270 -18.36 8.61 16.38
C GLN A 270 -17.82 9.52 15.27
N LEU A 271 -17.70 10.83 15.54
CA LEU A 271 -17.20 11.80 14.55
C LEU A 271 -15.74 11.51 14.16
N LEU A 272 -14.92 11.05 15.10
CA LEU A 272 -13.53 10.68 14.84
C LEU A 272 -13.46 9.47 13.89
N LYS A 273 -14.29 8.46 14.12
CA LYS A 273 -14.41 7.28 13.25
C LYS A 273 -14.90 7.64 11.86
N GLU A 274 -15.94 8.46 11.76
CA GLU A 274 -16.47 8.96 10.48
C GLU A 274 -15.40 9.77 9.73
N THR A 275 -14.65 10.62 10.41
CA THR A 275 -13.57 11.39 9.80
C THR A 275 -12.47 10.46 9.25
N ALA A 276 -12.10 9.41 9.99
CA ALA A 276 -11.12 8.43 9.53
C ALA A 276 -11.60 7.64 8.30
N LEU A 277 -12.86 7.17 8.32
CA LEU A 277 -13.50 6.49 7.18
C LEU A 277 -13.55 7.38 5.94
N ASN A 278 -13.96 8.64 6.11
CA ASN A 278 -14.01 9.61 5.01
C ASN A 278 -12.62 9.88 4.43
N CYS A 279 -11.59 10.06 5.27
CA CYS A 279 -10.22 10.28 4.80
C CYS A 279 -9.73 9.10 3.96
N ASP A 280 -9.91 7.87 4.46
CA ASP A 280 -9.48 6.65 3.78
C ASP A 280 -10.19 6.48 2.43
N GLU A 281 -11.52 6.63 2.40
CA GLU A 281 -12.32 6.49 1.18
C GLU A 281 -12.02 7.59 0.16
N TYR A 282 -11.97 8.85 0.57
CA TYR A 282 -11.67 9.97 -0.32
C TYR A 282 -10.25 9.86 -0.90
N PHE A 283 -9.29 9.40 -0.12
CA PHE A 283 -7.93 9.22 -0.61
C PHE A 283 -7.85 8.04 -1.58
N ARG A 284 -8.53 6.93 -1.28
CA ARG A 284 -8.65 5.77 -2.18
C ARG A 284 -9.27 6.18 -3.51
N GLN A 285 -10.42 6.86 -3.50
CA GLN A 285 -11.09 7.33 -4.71
C GLN A 285 -10.21 8.29 -5.51
N SER A 286 -9.52 9.20 -4.82
CA SER A 286 -8.58 10.13 -5.47
C SER A 286 -7.47 9.37 -6.20
N LEU A 287 -6.84 8.40 -5.55
CA LEU A 287 -5.79 7.59 -6.17
C LEU A 287 -6.32 6.75 -7.33
N LYS A 288 -7.49 6.13 -7.22
CA LYS A 288 -8.10 5.40 -8.33
C LYS A 288 -8.33 6.32 -9.53
N ARG A 289 -8.93 7.49 -9.32
CA ARG A 289 -9.13 8.48 -10.39
C ARG A 289 -7.82 8.90 -11.05
N ILE A 290 -6.74 9.06 -10.27
CA ILE A 290 -5.41 9.36 -10.82
C ILE A 290 -4.85 8.18 -11.63
N LEU A 291 -5.01 6.95 -11.14
CA LEU A 291 -4.41 5.76 -11.77
C LEU A 291 -5.20 5.27 -12.99
N ASP A 292 -6.52 5.47 -13.02
CA ASP A 292 -7.41 4.97 -14.07
C ASP A 292 -7.43 5.90 -15.31
N ASP A 293 -6.94 7.14 -15.19
CA ASP A 293 -6.88 8.13 -16.28
C ASP A 293 -5.42 8.45 -16.62
N GLU A 294 -4.98 8.10 -17.83
CA GLU A 294 -3.60 8.25 -18.27
C GLU A 294 -3.12 9.72 -18.29
N ALA A 295 -4.00 10.66 -18.64
CA ALA A 295 -3.65 12.08 -18.68
C ALA A 295 -3.49 12.65 -17.26
N ILE A 296 -4.40 12.28 -16.35
CA ILE A 296 -4.29 12.67 -14.94
C ILE A 296 -3.06 11.99 -14.30
N PHE A 297 -2.83 10.71 -14.59
CA PHE A 297 -1.67 9.97 -14.10
C PHE A 297 -0.36 10.67 -14.45
N GLU A 298 -0.18 11.04 -15.72
CA GLU A 298 1.01 11.73 -16.22
C GLU A 298 1.18 13.10 -15.55
N LEU A 299 0.09 13.85 -15.41
CA LEU A 299 0.10 15.15 -14.73
C LEU A 299 0.56 15.04 -13.27
N PHE A 300 0.11 14.03 -12.53
CA PHE A 300 0.48 13.85 -11.12
C PHE A 300 1.88 13.21 -10.93
N THR A 301 2.39 12.53 -11.95
CA THR A 301 3.71 11.89 -11.92
C THR A 301 4.82 12.84 -12.37
N ASN A 302 4.63 13.50 -13.52
CA ASN A 302 5.67 14.28 -14.21
C ASN A 302 5.27 15.76 -14.41
N GLY A 303 4.01 16.13 -14.19
CA GLY A 303 3.52 17.49 -14.43
C GLY A 303 4.14 18.55 -13.52
N LYS A 304 4.28 19.77 -14.08
CA LYS A 304 4.80 20.92 -13.34
C LYS A 304 3.74 21.51 -12.41
N SER A 305 4.18 22.25 -11.40
CA SER A 305 3.27 22.93 -10.46
C SER A 305 2.28 23.89 -11.13
N GLU A 306 2.69 24.55 -12.23
CA GLU A 306 1.82 25.45 -13.00
C GLU A 306 0.70 24.70 -13.72
N GLU A 307 1.02 23.56 -14.35
CA GLU A 307 0.05 22.71 -15.05
C GLU A 307 -1.00 22.14 -14.08
N LEU A 308 -0.57 21.70 -12.89
CA LEU A 308 -1.46 21.26 -11.82
C LEU A 308 -2.35 22.40 -11.31
N ASN A 309 -1.80 23.60 -11.15
CA ASN A 309 -2.58 24.77 -10.76
C ASN A 309 -3.67 25.08 -11.80
N SER A 310 -3.33 25.08 -13.08
CA SER A 310 -4.30 25.27 -14.16
C SER A 310 -5.36 24.18 -14.16
N PHE A 311 -4.98 22.92 -13.97
CA PHE A 311 -5.92 21.81 -13.85
C PHE A 311 -6.90 22.01 -12.68
N PHE A 312 -6.41 22.34 -11.49
CA PHE A 312 -7.29 22.58 -10.33
C PHE A 312 -8.18 23.81 -10.50
N LEU A 313 -7.68 24.88 -11.14
CA LEU A 313 -8.51 26.04 -11.47
C LEU A 313 -9.63 25.68 -12.45
N ASN A 314 -9.35 24.86 -13.46
CA ASN A 314 -10.38 24.42 -14.40
C ASN A 314 -11.49 23.62 -13.70
N LEU A 315 -11.16 22.78 -12.70
CA LEU A 315 -12.17 22.06 -11.91
C LEU A 315 -13.15 23.00 -11.18
N VAL A 316 -12.71 24.19 -10.77
CA VAL A 316 -13.57 25.21 -10.14
C VAL A 316 -14.58 25.77 -11.14
N PHE A 317 -14.12 26.06 -12.36
CA PHE A 317 -14.94 26.72 -13.37
C PHE A 317 -15.81 25.75 -14.20
N GLU A 318 -15.39 24.50 -14.39
CA GLU A 318 -16.17 23.48 -15.14
C GLU A 318 -17.49 23.11 -14.46
N LYS A 319 -17.56 23.19 -13.12
CA LYS A 319 -18.80 22.95 -12.35
C LYS A 319 -19.65 24.20 -12.14
N SER A 320 -19.20 25.35 -12.63
CA SER A 320 -19.89 26.64 -12.49
C SER A 320 -20.84 26.97 -13.66
N ILE A 321 -21.10 25.99 -14.53
CA ILE A 321 -22.03 26.04 -15.68
C ILE A 321 -23.12 24.98 -15.46
#